data_AF-A0AAW8TUU9-F1
#
_entry.id   AF-A0AAW8TUU9-F1
#
_cell.length_a   1.000
_cell.length_b   1.000
_cell.length_c   1.000
_cell.angle_alpha   90.00
_cell.angle_beta   90.00
_cell.angle_gamma   90.00
#
_symmetry.space_group_name_H-M   'P 1'
#
loop_
_entity.id
_entity.type
_entity.pdbx_description
1 polymer ?
#
loop_
_entity_poly.entity_id
_entity_poly.type
_entity_poly.pdbx_seq_one_letter_code
_entity_poly.pdbx_strand_id
1 'polypeptide(L)'
;MKFEETKIIDKTTFRPIDGLSIDKQYYKLVIIHKNKYEDIMIVDRNKVIAKYWALGFLELERQRDAFVNTTDLLDFLEDDKLINKNIGFTEEEYKDVKQQVRDILFDSTSFDKDDIFSSVRIDANIHQLSSDDLFDNSVFDVIDSEFKLDKDAISKKYRKTIRISDSLKIVVANLNEELKDKTIELKGSKLTLTIDSKYKEKVKSLIKSGRENV
;
A
#
# COMPACT_ATOMS: atom_id res chain seq x y z
N MET A 1 -3.59 9.96 35.87
CA MET A 1 -2.39 9.69 35.06
C MET A 1 -2.68 8.47 34.21
N LYS A 2 -2.76 8.61 32.88
CA LYS A 2 -2.84 7.46 31.96
C LYS A 2 -1.40 6.99 31.73
N PHE A 3 -1.09 5.74 32.07
CA PHE A 3 0.15 5.10 31.66
C PHE A 3 -0.08 4.60 30.23
N GLU A 4 0.63 5.18 29.26
CA GLU A 4 0.68 4.63 27.90
C GLU A 4 1.55 3.38 27.92
N GLU A 5 0.98 2.25 27.48
CA GLU A 5 1.75 1.04 27.21
C GLU A 5 2.78 1.37 26.14
N THR A 6 4.05 1.16 26.47
CA THR A 6 5.15 1.37 25.53
C THR A 6 5.94 0.08 25.43
N LYS A 7 6.28 -0.35 24.21
CA LYS A 7 7.17 -1.48 23.98
C LYS A 7 8.56 -1.14 24.53
N ILE A 8 8.99 -1.86 25.56
CA ILE A 8 10.32 -1.79 26.16
C ILE A 8 11.15 -2.95 25.59
N ILE A 9 12.47 -2.79 25.43
CA ILE A 9 13.33 -3.91 25.04
C ILE A 9 13.78 -4.65 26.30
N ASP A 10 13.50 -5.96 26.35
CA ASP A 10 14.05 -6.86 27.35
C ASP A 10 15.58 -6.92 27.20
N LYS A 11 16.32 -6.57 28.26
CA LYS A 11 17.79 -6.54 28.26
C LYS A 11 18.45 -7.91 28.15
N THR A 12 17.71 -8.97 28.44
CA THR A 12 18.18 -10.36 28.47
C THR A 12 17.92 -11.03 27.13
N THR A 13 16.75 -10.80 26.56
CA THR A 13 16.32 -11.44 25.30
C THR A 13 16.44 -10.53 24.08
N PHE A 14 16.65 -9.23 24.27
CA PHE A 14 16.66 -8.18 23.25
C PHE A 14 15.37 -8.10 22.42
N ARG A 15 14.26 -8.65 22.96
CA ARG A 15 12.94 -8.60 22.31
C ARG A 15 12.09 -7.46 22.85
N PRO A 16 11.16 -6.90 22.04
CA PRO A 16 10.15 -6.00 22.55
C PRO A 16 9.21 -6.73 23.53
N ILE A 17 8.99 -6.14 24.70
CA ILE A 17 8.04 -6.58 25.73
C ILE A 17 7.20 -5.38 26.15
N ASP A 18 5.95 -5.61 26.54
CA ASP A 18 5.11 -4.53 27.08
C ASP A 18 5.52 -4.22 28.52
N GLY A 19 5.67 -2.94 28.86
CA GLY A 19 6.11 -2.54 30.20
C GLY A 19 5.86 -1.08 30.56
N LEU A 20 5.99 -0.77 31.85
CA LEU A 20 5.76 0.56 32.41
C LEU A 20 7.00 1.46 32.28
N SER A 21 6.76 2.72 31.91
CA SER A 21 7.74 3.76 31.51
C SER A 21 8.63 4.31 32.65
N ILE A 22 9.14 3.44 33.54
CA ILE A 22 9.94 3.85 34.69
C ILE A 22 11.42 3.99 34.32
N ASP A 23 11.89 3.25 33.31
CA ASP A 23 13.29 3.27 32.88
C ASP A 23 13.43 3.83 31.45
N LYS A 24 13.42 5.16 31.32
CA LYS A 24 13.75 5.87 30.07
C LYS A 24 15.26 5.81 29.74
N GLN A 25 15.90 4.67 29.92
CA GLN A 25 17.29 4.49 29.49
C GLN A 25 17.35 4.46 27.96
N TYR A 26 18.22 5.28 27.39
CA TYR A 26 18.41 5.43 25.95
C TYR A 26 19.07 4.15 25.40
N TYR A 27 18.31 3.31 24.69
CA TYR A 27 18.88 2.16 23.99
C TYR A 27 19.11 2.51 22.53
N LYS A 28 20.38 2.51 22.12
CA LYS A 28 20.80 2.36 20.73
C LYS A 28 21.14 0.88 20.56
N LEU A 29 20.36 0.16 19.79
CA LEU A 29 20.54 -1.29 19.63
C LEU A 29 20.70 -1.62 18.16
N VAL A 30 21.66 -2.50 17.88
CA VAL A 30 21.79 -3.19 16.61
C VAL A 30 21.72 -4.68 16.94
N ILE A 31 20.72 -5.37 16.41
CA ILE A 31 20.52 -6.80 16.59
C ILE A 31 20.90 -7.47 15.28
N ILE A 32 21.86 -8.39 15.36
CA ILE A 32 22.32 -9.21 14.24
C ILE A 32 22.24 -10.65 14.69
N HIS A 33 21.40 -11.44 14.03
CA HIS A 33 21.29 -12.86 14.32
C HIS A 33 22.52 -13.60 13.77
N LYS A 34 23.13 -14.46 14.59
CA LYS A 34 24.27 -15.28 14.16
C LYS A 34 23.88 -16.07 12.91
N ASN A 35 24.70 -15.95 11.86
CA ASN A 35 24.48 -16.56 10.54
C ASN A 35 23.28 -16.03 9.73
N LYS A 36 22.67 -14.89 10.11
CA LYS A 36 21.63 -14.18 9.33
C LYS A 36 22.01 -12.71 9.18
N TYR A 37 22.94 -12.43 8.28
CA TYR A 37 23.50 -11.09 8.09
C TYR A 37 22.63 -10.17 7.21
N GLU A 38 21.54 -10.70 6.65
CA GLU A 38 20.52 -9.96 5.91
C GLU A 38 19.39 -9.42 6.81
N ASP A 39 19.31 -9.90 8.05
CA ASP A 39 18.27 -9.56 9.03
C ASP A 39 18.90 -8.76 10.18
N ILE A 40 18.99 -7.44 9.98
CA ILE A 40 19.63 -6.50 10.90
C ILE A 40 18.57 -5.50 11.38
N MET A 41 18.28 -5.54 12.69
CA MET A 41 17.35 -4.61 13.32
C MET A 41 18.10 -3.50 14.03
N ILE A 42 17.78 -2.25 13.70
CA ILE A 42 18.32 -1.05 14.36
C ILE A 42 17.20 -0.34 15.11
N VAL A 43 17.37 -0.19 16.42
CA VAL A 43 16.41 0.50 17.29
C VAL A 43 17.06 1.77 17.84
N ASP A 44 16.48 2.92 17.51
CA ASP A 44 16.80 4.23 18.11
C ASP A 44 15.50 5.01 18.29
N ARG A 45 15.41 5.85 19.33
CA ARG A 45 14.26 6.75 19.54
C ARG A 45 14.20 7.87 18.49
N ASN A 46 15.33 8.22 17.90
CA ASN A 46 15.43 9.24 16.88
C ASN A 46 15.56 8.59 15.50
N LYS A 47 14.50 8.72 14.69
CA LYS A 47 14.44 8.19 13.32
C LYS A 47 15.59 8.66 12.43
N VAL A 48 16.10 9.89 12.64
CA VAL A 48 17.23 10.45 11.87
C VAL A 48 18.54 9.74 12.25
N ILE A 49 18.74 9.48 13.54
CA ILE A 49 19.93 8.78 14.04
C ILE A 49 19.89 7.32 13.60
N ALA A 50 18.76 6.61 13.75
CA ALA A 50 18.60 5.26 13.22
C ALA A 50 18.95 5.18 11.73
N LYS A 51 18.50 6.17 10.94
CA LYS A 51 18.80 6.25 9.50
C LYS A 51 20.30 6.46 9.23
N TYR A 52 20.98 7.30 9.99
CA TYR A 52 22.43 7.48 9.88
C TYR A 52 23.17 6.17 10.22
N TRP A 53 22.77 5.48 11.28
CA TRP A 53 23.36 4.19 11.66
C TRP A 53 23.18 3.14 10.56
N ALA A 54 21.96 3.01 10.04
CA ALA A 54 21.65 2.06 8.97
C ALA A 54 22.44 2.37 7.68
N LEU A 55 22.25 3.55 7.12
CA LEU A 55 22.69 3.86 5.76
C LEU A 55 24.10 4.44 5.69
N GLY A 56 24.54 5.13 6.74
CA GLY A 56 25.81 5.86 6.76
C GLY A 56 26.93 5.10 7.48
N PHE A 57 26.66 4.61 8.69
CA PHE A 57 27.70 3.94 9.50
C PHE A 57 27.85 2.46 9.14
N LEU A 58 26.73 1.73 9.06
CA LEU A 58 26.73 0.30 8.74
C LEU A 58 26.59 0.02 7.24
N GLU A 59 26.35 1.06 6.43
CA GLU A 59 26.18 0.98 4.98
C GLU A 59 25.18 -0.13 4.55
N LEU A 60 24.14 -0.33 5.35
CA LEU A 60 23.12 -1.35 5.09
C LEU A 60 22.30 -0.94 3.87
N GLU A 61 22.20 -1.86 2.92
CA GLU A 61 21.23 -1.76 1.84
C GLU A 61 19.88 -2.26 2.33
N ARG A 62 18.82 -1.50 2.04
CA ARG A 62 17.46 -1.98 2.30
C ARG A 62 17.15 -3.11 1.36
N GLN A 63 16.95 -4.31 1.92
CA GLN A 63 16.46 -5.46 1.16
C GLN A 63 15.07 -5.22 0.57
N ARG A 64 14.26 -4.39 1.22
CA ARG A 64 12.91 -4.03 0.78
C ARG A 64 12.70 -2.52 0.87
N ASP A 65 12.15 -1.95 -0.19
CA ASP A 65 11.79 -0.54 -0.25
C ASP A 65 10.27 -0.39 -0.42
N ALA A 66 9.81 0.87 -0.49
CA ALA A 66 8.40 1.20 -0.68
C ALA A 66 7.84 0.55 -1.96
N PHE A 67 8.64 0.45 -3.01
CA PHE A 67 8.23 -0.12 -4.29
C PHE A 67 7.98 -1.63 -4.16
N VAL A 68 8.90 -2.37 -3.54
CA VAL A 68 8.77 -3.81 -3.30
C VAL A 68 7.60 -4.11 -2.38
N ASN A 69 7.48 -3.41 -1.24
CA ASN A 69 6.36 -3.61 -0.30
C ASN A 69 5.01 -3.30 -0.95
N THR A 70 4.92 -2.22 -1.73
CA THR A 70 3.68 -1.87 -2.44
C THR A 70 3.35 -2.92 -3.49
N THR A 71 4.34 -3.40 -4.25
CA THR A 71 4.13 -4.44 -5.27
C THR A 71 3.59 -5.72 -4.63
N ASP A 72 4.25 -6.20 -3.58
CA ASP A 72 3.85 -7.44 -2.90
C ASP A 72 2.47 -7.29 -2.25
N LEU A 73 2.17 -6.17 -1.61
CA LEU A 73 0.84 -5.89 -1.05
C LEU A 73 -0.26 -5.98 -2.11
N LEU A 74 -0.04 -5.39 -3.29
CA LEU A 74 -0.99 -5.44 -4.40
C LEU A 74 -1.11 -6.86 -4.98
N ASP A 75 -0.01 -7.61 -5.03
CA ASP A 75 -0.02 -9.00 -5.46
C ASP A 75 -0.85 -9.86 -4.48
N PHE A 76 -0.64 -9.70 -3.17
CA PHE A 76 -1.44 -10.38 -2.14
C PHE A 76 -2.92 -10.00 -2.21
N LEU A 77 -3.24 -8.72 -2.49
CA LEU A 77 -4.62 -8.29 -2.68
C LEU A 77 -5.24 -8.98 -3.91
N GLU A 78 -4.57 -8.93 -5.06
CA GLU A 78 -5.13 -9.46 -6.30
C GLU A 78 -5.20 -10.99 -6.33
N ASP A 79 -4.26 -11.69 -5.67
CA ASP A 79 -4.22 -13.15 -5.52
C ASP A 79 -5.20 -13.70 -4.47
N ASP A 80 -6.02 -12.85 -3.85
CA ASP A 80 -6.91 -13.22 -2.75
C ASP A 80 -6.15 -13.84 -1.56
N LYS A 81 -5.00 -13.24 -1.19
CA LYS A 81 -4.17 -13.67 -0.04
C LYS A 81 -4.13 -12.63 1.08
N LEU A 82 -4.43 -11.36 0.79
CA LEU A 82 -4.38 -10.28 1.78
C LEU A 82 -5.51 -10.37 2.81
N ILE A 83 -6.74 -10.63 2.35
CA ILE A 83 -7.93 -10.73 3.21
C ILE A 83 -8.08 -12.18 3.65
N ASN A 84 -8.23 -12.39 4.96
CA ASN A 84 -8.38 -13.70 5.56
C ASN A 84 -9.67 -14.39 5.05
N LYS A 85 -9.52 -15.61 4.53
CA LYS A 85 -10.65 -16.39 3.96
C LYS A 85 -11.53 -17.04 5.01
N ASN A 86 -11.08 -17.12 6.25
CA ASN A 86 -11.79 -17.82 7.34
C ASN A 86 -12.81 -16.93 8.07
N ILE A 87 -13.01 -15.69 7.62
CA ILE A 87 -13.97 -14.73 8.21
C ILE A 87 -15.43 -15.15 7.98
N GLY A 88 -15.69 -15.94 6.93
CA GLY A 88 -17.04 -16.38 6.57
C GLY A 88 -17.83 -15.38 5.73
N PHE A 89 -17.16 -14.45 5.02
CA PHE A 89 -17.82 -13.57 4.05
C PHE A 89 -18.48 -14.37 2.92
N THR A 90 -19.63 -13.89 2.47
CA THR A 90 -20.19 -14.25 1.16
C THR A 90 -19.27 -13.77 0.03
N GLU A 91 -19.44 -14.31 -1.18
CA GLU A 91 -18.65 -13.86 -2.34
C GLU A 91 -18.84 -12.37 -2.67
N GLU A 92 -20.03 -11.83 -2.43
CA GLU A 92 -20.35 -10.43 -2.67
C GLU A 92 -19.66 -9.52 -1.64
N GLU A 93 -19.73 -9.87 -0.36
CA GLU A 93 -19.03 -9.14 0.71
C GLU A 93 -17.52 -9.16 0.51
N TYR A 94 -16.95 -10.32 0.15
CA TYR A 94 -15.52 -10.42 -0.12
C TYR A 94 -15.09 -9.52 -1.28
N LYS A 95 -15.86 -9.50 -2.37
CA LYS A 95 -15.59 -8.63 -3.53
C LYS A 95 -15.70 -7.15 -3.16
N ASP A 96 -16.69 -6.79 -2.36
CA ASP A 96 -16.90 -5.42 -1.90
C ASP A 96 -15.73 -4.96 -1.00
N VAL A 97 -15.37 -5.75 0.02
CA VAL A 97 -14.23 -5.46 0.90
C VAL A 97 -12.92 -5.37 0.10
N LYS A 98 -12.66 -6.32 -0.82
CA LYS A 98 -11.48 -6.27 -1.70
C LYS A 98 -11.45 -4.98 -2.53
N GLN A 99 -12.58 -4.54 -3.04
CA GLN A 99 -12.68 -3.27 -3.77
C GLN A 99 -12.45 -2.06 -2.87
N GLN A 100 -13.02 -2.04 -1.66
CA GLN A 100 -12.80 -0.97 -0.69
C GLN A 100 -11.33 -0.85 -0.31
N VAL A 101 -10.66 -1.96 0.02
CA VAL A 101 -9.22 -2.00 0.31
C VAL A 101 -8.43 -1.45 -0.87
N ARG A 102 -8.73 -1.91 -2.09
CA ARG A 102 -8.07 -1.43 -3.31
C ARG A 102 -8.16 0.09 -3.45
N ASP A 103 -9.36 0.63 -3.28
CA ASP A 103 -9.65 2.05 -3.38
C ASP A 103 -8.88 2.86 -2.33
N ILE A 104 -8.86 2.38 -1.08
CA ILE A 104 -8.12 3.01 0.02
C ILE A 104 -6.62 3.08 -0.32
N LEU A 105 -6.04 2.01 -0.87
CA LEU A 105 -4.62 1.99 -1.28
C LEU A 105 -4.33 3.01 -2.40
N PHE A 106 -5.29 3.23 -3.31
CA PHE A 106 -5.11 4.20 -4.39
C PHE A 106 -5.15 5.64 -3.88
N ASP A 107 -5.93 5.92 -2.84
CA ASP A 107 -6.08 7.28 -2.29
C ASP A 107 -5.03 7.58 -1.21
N SER A 108 -4.48 6.56 -0.55
CA SER A 108 -3.55 6.71 0.59
C SER A 108 -2.11 6.98 0.18
N THR A 109 -1.35 7.67 1.03
CA THR A 109 0.11 7.91 0.83
C THR A 109 0.99 6.91 1.59
N SER A 110 0.41 6.23 2.57
CA SER A 110 1.04 5.18 3.36
C SER A 110 0.06 4.03 3.54
N PHE A 111 0.64 2.86 3.78
CA PHE A 111 -0.06 1.69 4.24
C PHE A 111 0.14 1.59 5.76
N ASP A 112 -0.96 1.45 6.47
CA ASP A 112 -1.01 0.99 7.85
C ASP A 112 -2.22 0.05 7.95
N LYS A 113 -2.02 -1.12 8.57
CA LYS A 113 -3.03 -2.17 8.64
C LYS A 113 -4.29 -1.72 9.39
N ASP A 114 -4.12 -1.04 10.50
CA ASP A 114 -5.22 -0.62 11.38
C ASP A 114 -5.98 0.56 10.76
N ASP A 115 -5.27 1.47 10.10
CA ASP A 115 -5.88 2.58 9.36
C ASP A 115 -6.80 2.07 8.24
N ILE A 116 -6.36 1.05 7.49
CA ILE A 116 -7.20 0.45 6.44
C ILE A 116 -8.40 -0.26 7.07
N PHE A 117 -8.19 -1.08 8.10
CA PHE A 117 -9.29 -1.75 8.79
C PHE A 117 -10.37 -0.75 9.24
N SER A 118 -9.97 0.38 9.83
CA SER A 118 -10.90 1.42 10.29
C SER A 118 -11.66 2.13 9.15
N SER A 119 -11.12 2.08 7.93
CA SER A 119 -11.68 2.72 6.74
C SER A 119 -12.61 1.80 5.93
N VAL A 120 -12.48 0.48 6.10
CA VAL A 120 -13.34 -0.50 5.44
C VAL A 120 -14.70 -0.57 6.16
N ARG A 121 -15.77 -0.54 5.39
CA ARG A 121 -17.14 -0.68 5.88
C ARG A 121 -17.54 -2.14 5.90
N ILE A 122 -17.67 -2.69 7.10
CA ILE A 122 -18.12 -4.06 7.36
C ILE A 122 -19.34 -3.98 8.28
N ASP A 123 -20.37 -4.82 8.06
CA ASP A 123 -21.51 -4.88 8.97
C ASP A 123 -21.10 -5.52 10.30
N ALA A 124 -20.87 -4.67 11.30
CA ALA A 124 -20.47 -5.08 12.64
C ALA A 124 -21.52 -5.93 13.37
N ASN A 125 -22.78 -5.95 12.91
CA ASN A 125 -23.81 -6.83 13.47
C ASN A 125 -23.65 -8.28 13.01
N ILE A 126 -23.02 -8.49 11.85
CA ILE A 126 -22.79 -9.81 11.24
C ILE A 126 -21.37 -10.29 11.58
N HIS A 127 -20.38 -9.41 11.44
CA HIS A 127 -18.97 -9.72 11.63
C HIS A 127 -18.34 -8.80 12.68
N GLN A 128 -18.08 -9.33 13.88
CA GLN A 128 -17.30 -8.62 14.90
C GLN A 128 -15.82 -8.94 14.70
N LEU A 129 -15.15 -8.12 13.89
CA LEU A 129 -13.75 -8.32 13.50
C LEU A 129 -12.86 -7.28 14.16
N SER A 130 -11.61 -7.66 14.35
CA SER A 130 -10.48 -6.76 14.53
C SER A 130 -9.65 -6.69 13.25
N SER A 131 -8.67 -5.79 13.23
CA SER A 131 -7.67 -5.69 12.16
C SER A 131 -6.92 -7.01 11.93
N ASP A 132 -6.58 -7.73 13.01
CA ASP A 132 -5.92 -9.04 12.96
C ASP A 132 -6.83 -10.16 12.42
N ASP A 133 -8.14 -9.99 12.49
CA ASP A 133 -9.10 -10.95 11.94
C ASP A 133 -9.31 -10.72 10.44
N LEU A 134 -9.34 -9.45 10.00
CA LEU A 134 -9.60 -9.07 8.60
C LEU A 134 -8.49 -9.52 7.66
N PHE A 135 -7.24 -9.31 8.07
CA PHE A 135 -6.08 -9.57 7.21
C PHE A 135 -5.41 -10.90 7.54
N ASP A 136 -4.83 -11.55 6.52
CA ASP A 136 -4.02 -12.74 6.74
C ASP A 136 -2.66 -12.35 7.34
N ASN A 137 -2.43 -12.72 8.60
CA ASN A 137 -1.20 -12.36 9.31
C ASN A 137 0.08 -12.87 8.65
N SER A 138 0.02 -13.95 7.86
CA SER A 138 1.19 -14.48 7.13
C SER A 138 1.71 -13.52 6.06
N VAL A 139 0.88 -12.59 5.59
CA VAL A 139 1.31 -11.55 4.65
C VAL A 139 2.28 -10.58 5.32
N PHE A 140 2.06 -10.24 6.59
CA PHE A 140 2.88 -9.30 7.36
C PHE A 140 4.16 -9.92 7.93
N ASP A 141 4.39 -11.21 7.70
CA ASP A 141 5.72 -11.81 7.85
C ASP A 141 6.65 -11.43 6.68
N VAL A 142 6.08 -10.95 5.56
CA VAL A 142 6.79 -10.64 4.31
C VAL A 142 6.82 -9.15 4.01
N ILE A 143 5.70 -8.44 4.23
CA ILE A 143 5.61 -6.98 4.04
C ILE A 143 5.68 -6.24 5.37
N ASP A 144 6.24 -5.04 5.35
CA ASP A 144 6.23 -4.17 6.53
C ASP A 144 4.78 -3.85 6.96
N SER A 145 4.53 -3.80 8.27
CA SER A 145 3.21 -3.46 8.81
C SER A 145 2.82 -1.99 8.59
N GLU A 146 3.82 -1.11 8.41
CA GLU A 146 3.65 0.31 8.09
C GLU A 146 4.72 0.72 7.06
N PHE A 147 4.31 1.30 5.92
CA PHE A 147 5.25 1.81 4.92
C PHE A 147 4.62 2.88 4.03
N LYS A 148 5.45 3.66 3.33
CA LYS A 148 4.95 4.58 2.30
C LYS A 148 4.51 3.81 1.06
N LEU A 149 3.33 4.11 0.54
CA LEU A 149 2.87 3.53 -0.72
C LEU A 149 3.59 4.18 -1.89
N ASP A 150 4.08 3.34 -2.79
CA ASP A 150 4.73 3.75 -4.03
C ASP A 150 3.69 3.87 -5.16
N LYS A 151 3.41 5.10 -5.60
CA LYS A 151 2.42 5.37 -6.66
C LYS A 151 2.87 4.86 -8.02
N ASP A 152 4.17 4.74 -8.26
CA ASP A 152 4.69 4.16 -9.50
C ASP A 152 4.49 2.64 -9.51
N ALA A 153 4.63 1.96 -8.36
CA ALA A 153 4.29 0.54 -8.21
C ALA A 153 2.80 0.29 -8.48
N ILE A 154 1.91 1.09 -7.88
CA ILE A 154 0.45 1.03 -8.13
C ILE A 154 0.17 1.23 -9.63
N SER A 155 0.68 2.33 -10.19
CA SER A 155 0.51 2.63 -11.62
C SER A 155 1.01 1.48 -12.50
N LYS A 156 2.18 0.90 -12.20
CA LYS A 156 2.74 -0.21 -12.98
C LYS A 156 1.85 -1.45 -12.93
N LYS A 157 1.26 -1.79 -11.78
CA LYS A 157 0.38 -2.94 -11.60
C LYS A 157 -0.95 -2.78 -12.36
N TYR A 158 -1.55 -1.60 -12.29
CA TYR A 158 -2.88 -1.33 -12.86
C TYR A 158 -2.85 -0.66 -14.24
N ARG A 159 -1.66 -0.44 -14.80
CA ARG A 159 -1.49 0.06 -16.16
C ARG A 159 -2.12 -0.90 -17.16
N LYS A 160 -2.97 -0.36 -18.04
CA LYS A 160 -3.58 -1.12 -19.13
C LYS A 160 -3.42 -0.38 -20.45
N THR A 161 -3.31 -1.17 -21.53
CA THR A 161 -3.35 -0.66 -22.90
C THR A 161 -4.64 -1.14 -23.54
N ILE A 162 -5.50 -0.21 -23.93
CA ILE A 162 -6.76 -0.48 -24.63
C ILE A 162 -6.51 -0.27 -26.12
N ARG A 163 -6.63 -1.34 -26.91
CA ARG A 163 -6.54 -1.26 -28.38
C ARG A 163 -7.95 -0.98 -28.94
N ILE A 164 -8.07 0.08 -29.74
CA ILE A 164 -9.35 0.53 -30.32
C ILE A 164 -9.44 0.13 -31.80
N SER A 165 -8.33 0.23 -32.52
CA SER A 165 -8.22 -0.18 -33.93
C SER A 165 -6.77 -0.56 -34.23
N ASP A 166 -6.47 -0.87 -35.49
CA ASP A 166 -5.11 -1.23 -35.86
C ASP A 166 -4.08 -0.11 -35.64
N SER A 167 -4.53 1.13 -35.79
CA SER A 167 -3.72 2.34 -35.66
C SER A 167 -3.95 3.10 -34.35
N LEU A 168 -4.96 2.73 -33.54
CA LEU A 168 -5.32 3.46 -32.31
C LEU A 168 -5.23 2.59 -31.05
N LYS A 169 -4.46 3.08 -30.08
CA LYS A 169 -4.40 2.55 -28.72
C LYS A 169 -4.44 3.67 -27.68
N ILE A 170 -5.00 3.39 -26.53
CA ILE A 170 -5.01 4.26 -25.35
C ILE A 170 -4.21 3.55 -24.26
N VAL A 171 -3.25 4.25 -23.66
CA VAL A 171 -2.46 3.73 -22.53
C VAL A 171 -2.92 4.46 -21.28
N VAL A 172 -3.42 3.70 -20.32
CA VAL A 172 -3.99 4.22 -19.07
C VAL A 172 -3.09 3.80 -17.93
N ALA A 173 -2.67 4.75 -17.09
CA ALA A 173 -1.77 4.50 -15.96
C ALA A 173 -2.45 3.62 -14.90
N ASN A 174 -3.71 3.87 -14.58
CA ASN A 174 -4.50 3.07 -13.66
C ASN A 174 -5.93 2.94 -14.20
N LEU A 175 -6.25 1.84 -14.89
CA LEU A 175 -7.59 1.71 -15.50
C LEU A 175 -8.72 1.67 -14.46
N ASN A 176 -8.46 1.09 -13.29
CA ASN A 176 -9.49 0.93 -12.26
C ASN A 176 -9.94 2.29 -11.69
N GLU A 177 -8.97 3.18 -11.44
CA GLU A 177 -9.22 4.55 -10.98
C GLU A 177 -10.01 5.35 -12.02
N GLU A 178 -9.60 5.30 -13.29
CA GLU A 178 -10.28 6.04 -14.37
C GLU A 178 -11.72 5.55 -14.64
N LEU A 179 -11.99 4.26 -14.38
CA LEU A 179 -13.35 3.70 -14.44
C LEU A 179 -14.19 4.16 -13.23
N LYS A 180 -13.60 4.18 -12.03
CA LYS A 180 -14.25 4.67 -10.80
C LYS A 180 -14.66 6.14 -10.94
N ASP A 181 -13.77 6.97 -11.47
CA ASP A 181 -13.98 8.41 -11.66
C ASP A 181 -14.88 8.72 -12.87
N LYS A 182 -15.27 7.70 -13.64
CA LYS A 182 -16.04 7.82 -14.89
C LYS A 182 -15.35 8.72 -15.91
N THR A 183 -14.02 8.79 -15.85
CA THR A 183 -13.20 9.47 -16.85
C THR A 183 -13.18 8.67 -18.14
N ILE A 184 -13.27 7.34 -18.05
CA ILE A 184 -13.40 6.43 -19.18
C ILE A 184 -14.73 5.70 -19.08
N GLU A 185 -15.59 5.84 -20.09
CA GLU A 185 -16.87 5.14 -20.17
C GLU A 185 -17.05 4.43 -21.52
N LEU A 186 -17.52 3.18 -21.50
CA LEU A 186 -17.90 2.44 -22.70
C LEU A 186 -19.43 2.32 -22.76
N LYS A 187 -20.04 2.82 -23.84
CA LYS A 187 -21.48 2.66 -24.13
C LYS A 187 -21.65 2.04 -25.51
N GLY A 188 -21.97 0.75 -25.55
CA GLY A 188 -21.99 -0.02 -26.80
C GLY A 188 -20.60 -0.03 -27.45
N SER A 189 -20.51 0.45 -28.69
CA SER A 189 -19.24 0.60 -29.43
C SER A 189 -18.56 1.97 -29.27
N LYS A 190 -19.07 2.84 -28.38
CA LYS A 190 -18.54 4.19 -28.18
C LYS A 190 -17.77 4.29 -26.87
N LEU A 191 -16.49 4.65 -26.98
CA LEU A 191 -15.66 5.01 -25.84
C LEU A 191 -15.70 6.53 -25.65
N THR A 192 -16.09 6.97 -24.46
CA THR A 192 -16.07 8.38 -24.04
C THR A 192 -14.90 8.58 -23.09
N LEU A 193 -14.10 9.61 -23.36
CA LEU A 193 -13.00 10.05 -22.50
C LEU A 193 -13.30 11.47 -22.03
N THR A 194 -13.34 11.67 -20.72
CA THR A 194 -13.49 12.99 -20.10
C THR A 194 -12.11 13.63 -19.95
N ILE A 195 -11.93 14.83 -20.49
CA ILE A 195 -10.64 15.52 -20.41
C ILE A 195 -10.62 16.41 -19.17
N ASP A 196 -9.62 16.18 -18.35
CA ASP A 196 -9.29 17.01 -17.21
C ASP A 196 -9.12 18.48 -17.61
N SER A 197 -9.66 19.41 -16.81
CA SER A 197 -9.73 20.83 -17.16
C SER A 197 -8.36 21.43 -17.50
N LYS A 198 -7.32 21.03 -16.75
CA LYS A 198 -5.91 21.41 -16.97
C LYS A 198 -5.34 21.00 -18.33
N TYR A 199 -5.89 19.98 -18.99
CA TYR A 199 -5.39 19.47 -20.27
C TYR A 199 -6.27 19.87 -21.47
N LYS A 200 -7.43 20.47 -21.22
CA LYS A 200 -8.45 20.76 -22.25
C LYS A 200 -7.90 21.55 -23.44
N GLU A 201 -7.18 22.64 -23.19
CA GLU A 201 -6.63 23.50 -24.26
C GLU A 201 -5.54 22.80 -25.08
N LYS A 202 -4.69 22.00 -24.42
CA LYS A 202 -3.64 21.22 -25.10
C LYS A 202 -4.24 20.14 -25.99
N VAL A 203 -5.27 19.43 -25.53
CA VAL A 203 -5.95 18.42 -26.36
C VAL A 203 -6.65 19.11 -27.55
N LYS A 204 -7.32 20.23 -27.31
CA LYS A 204 -8.00 21.01 -28.35
C LYS A 204 -7.04 21.48 -29.46
N SER A 205 -5.85 21.97 -29.11
CA SER A 205 -4.87 22.43 -30.09
C SER A 205 -4.31 21.29 -30.94
N LEU A 206 -4.01 20.13 -30.34
CA LEU A 206 -3.54 18.94 -31.06
C LEU A 206 -4.57 18.44 -32.08
N ILE A 207 -5.85 18.37 -31.70
CA ILE A 207 -6.92 17.95 -32.61
C ILE A 207 -7.10 18.96 -33.75
N LYS A 208 -7.00 20.26 -33.47
CA LYS A 208 -7.09 21.30 -34.50
C LYS A 208 -5.95 21.17 -35.53
N SER A 209 -4.70 21.06 -35.06
CA SER A 209 -3.53 20.90 -35.93
C SER A 209 -3.62 19.61 -36.77
N GLY A 210 -4.11 18.50 -36.19
CA GLY A 210 -4.32 17.27 -36.94
C GLY A 210 -5.31 17.44 -38.10
N ARG A 211 -6.38 18.22 -37.92
CA ARG A 211 -7.38 18.49 -38.98
C ARG A 211 -6.85 19.38 -40.10
N GLU A 212 -5.87 20.23 -39.83
CA GLU A 212 -5.24 21.08 -40.85
C GLU A 212 -4.29 20.28 -41.77
N ASN A 213 -3.88 19.08 -41.34
CA ASN A 213 -2.96 18.19 -42.06
C ASN A 213 -3.67 17.03 -42.81
N VAL A 214 -5.01 17.03 -42.85
CA VAL A 214 -5.86 16.03 -43.52
C VAL A 214 -6.67 16.72 -44.61
#